data_AF-A0A919QGF4-F1
#
_entry.id   AF-A0A919QGF4-F1
#
_cell.length_a   1.000
_cell.length_b   1.000
_cell.length_c   1.000
_cell.angle_alpha   90.00
_cell.angle_beta   90.00
_cell.angle_gamma   90.00
#
_symmetry.space_group_name_H-M   'P 1'
#
loop_
_entity.id
_entity.type
_entity.pdbx_description
1 polymer ?
#
loop_
_entity_poly.entity_id
_entity_poly.type
_entity_poly.pdbx_seq_one_letter_code
_entity_poly.pdbx_strand_id
1 'polypeptide(L)'
;MSDTVTMSKEEYDRLVQQLRDLRAPFAPDQIGKLPRVTCSACSNFRTKCDKHQKQRCKDCQAWVSTQHIHIDYVGHADVTERFLEIDPFWNWEPFALDEDGLPKLDVDDLGNPVGLWIRLTILGVTRPGYGSCPANQSDAIKVLIGDALRNAGQRFGVALAQWQKGDRDNPAAENPVADAGRRAAPARQQAADAAVVVDETWVAGFEARLANATLDNVGGFRQDVIDGMRSQRINSETANRLLATVKTRADELEKASRVLPNGLPGNKDGSVSRSQLTEEQLAANGLMTKDQVKAHNKLERDTIASPRKAERLDAVPEGEPWTAEKDQAWLGSDKSGGDPA
;
A
#
# COMPACT_ATOMS: atom_id res chain seq x y z
N MET A 1 43.08 -18.30 34.47
CA MET A 1 42.27 -18.79 35.59
C MET A 1 40.86 -18.32 35.30
N SER A 2 40.02 -19.21 34.77
CA SER A 2 38.62 -18.90 34.50
C SER A 2 37.89 -19.06 35.82
N ASP A 3 37.56 -17.97 36.48
CA ASP A 3 36.73 -18.00 37.67
C ASP A 3 35.34 -18.48 37.25
N THR A 4 35.10 -19.78 37.39
CA THR A 4 33.76 -20.37 37.31
C THR A 4 32.98 -19.81 38.47
N VAL A 5 32.27 -18.70 38.23
CA VAL A 5 31.27 -18.15 39.15
C VAL A 5 30.29 -19.28 39.42
N THR A 6 30.38 -19.85 40.62
CA THR A 6 29.49 -20.93 41.04
C THR A 6 28.23 -20.27 41.55
N MET A 7 27.23 -20.14 40.66
CA MET A 7 25.93 -19.57 41.00
C MET A 7 25.21 -20.47 41.99
N SER A 8 24.58 -19.89 43.02
CA SER A 8 23.83 -20.67 44.00
C SER A 8 22.62 -21.33 43.34
N LYS A 9 22.11 -22.40 43.94
CA LYS A 9 20.90 -23.07 43.44
C LYS A 9 19.70 -22.10 43.49
N GLU A 10 19.58 -21.30 44.54
CA GLU A 10 18.51 -20.32 44.67
C GLU A 10 18.58 -19.24 43.58
N GLU A 11 19.79 -18.77 43.25
CA GLU A 11 20.01 -17.81 42.17
C GLU A 11 19.66 -18.40 40.80
N TYR A 12 20.06 -19.65 40.56
CA TYR A 12 19.69 -20.38 39.35
C TYR A 12 18.18 -20.52 39.21
N ASP A 13 17.49 -20.99 40.25
CA ASP A 13 16.05 -21.21 40.23
C ASP A 13 15.29 -19.89 40.02
N ARG A 14 15.76 -18.79 40.63
CA ARG A 14 15.22 -17.44 40.41
C ARG A 14 15.36 -16.99 38.95
N LEU A 15 16.55 -17.14 38.34
CA LEU A 15 16.78 -16.78 36.94
C LEU A 15 15.91 -17.62 35.99
N VAL A 16 15.79 -18.92 36.25
CA VAL A 16 14.92 -19.81 35.48
C VAL A 16 13.46 -19.34 35.56
N GLN A 17 13.00 -18.90 36.74
CA GLN A 17 11.66 -18.37 36.89
C GLN A 17 11.48 -17.05 36.14
N GLN A 18 12.40 -16.09 36.26
CA GLN A 18 12.34 -14.84 35.49
C GLN A 18 12.32 -15.07 33.97
N LEU A 19 13.09 -16.05 33.49
CA LEU A 19 13.05 -16.48 32.08
C LEU A 19 11.70 -17.09 31.68
N ARG A 20 10.98 -17.76 32.59
CA ARG A 20 9.61 -18.22 32.36
C ARG A 20 8.63 -17.06 32.35
N ASP A 21 8.81 -16.08 33.22
CA ASP A 21 7.94 -14.91 33.30
C ASP A 21 8.04 -14.03 32.03
N LEU A 22 9.21 -14.00 31.38
CA LEU A 22 9.37 -13.36 30.05
C LEU A 22 8.51 -14.05 28.98
N ARG A 23 8.26 -15.34 29.14
CA ARG A 23 7.48 -16.17 28.21
C ARG A 23 6.00 -16.21 28.53
N ALA A 24 5.57 -15.59 29.63
CA ALA A 24 4.17 -15.58 29.99
C ALA A 24 3.33 -14.94 28.86
N PRO A 25 2.12 -15.45 28.62
CA PRO A 25 1.24 -14.88 27.60
C PRO A 25 0.89 -13.43 27.96
N PHE A 26 0.81 -12.58 26.94
CA PHE A 26 0.29 -11.22 27.09
C PHE A 26 -1.22 -11.26 27.34
N ALA A 27 -1.70 -10.32 28.16
CA ALA A 27 -3.13 -10.17 28.38
C ALA A 27 -3.84 -9.71 27.09
N PRO A 28 -5.12 -10.04 26.89
CA PRO A 28 -5.84 -9.70 25.65
C PRO A 28 -5.85 -8.20 25.30
N ASP A 29 -5.82 -7.33 26.30
CA ASP A 29 -5.77 -5.87 26.19
C ASP A 29 -4.38 -5.34 25.80
N GLN A 30 -3.31 -6.11 26.05
CA GLN A 30 -1.95 -5.84 25.58
C GLN A 30 -1.70 -6.35 24.15
N ILE A 31 -2.70 -6.99 23.53
CA ILE A 31 -2.61 -7.53 22.17
C ILE A 31 -3.39 -6.61 21.22
N GLY A 32 -2.65 -5.83 20.44
CA GLY A 32 -3.22 -4.97 19.39
C GLY A 32 -3.65 -5.76 18.15
N LYS A 33 -4.54 -5.16 17.36
CA LYS A 33 -4.98 -5.68 16.05
C LYS A 33 -4.40 -4.83 14.92
N LEU A 34 -3.45 -5.39 14.16
CA LEU A 34 -2.85 -4.73 13.00
C LEU A 34 -3.59 -5.13 11.72
N PRO A 35 -4.19 -4.17 10.98
CA PRO A 35 -4.84 -4.48 9.73
C PRO A 35 -3.81 -4.79 8.63
N ARG A 36 -4.03 -5.89 7.89
CA ARG A 36 -3.32 -6.21 6.65
C ARG A 36 -4.29 -6.35 5.50
N VAL A 37 -4.14 -5.49 4.50
CA VAL A 37 -4.94 -5.52 3.29
C VAL A 37 -4.56 -6.74 2.45
N THR A 38 -5.52 -7.60 2.15
CA THR A 38 -5.30 -8.84 1.38
C THR A 38 -5.61 -8.67 -0.11
N CYS A 39 -6.37 -7.64 -0.49
CA CYS A 39 -6.60 -7.31 -1.89
C CYS A 39 -5.39 -6.56 -2.47
N SER A 40 -4.75 -7.13 -3.49
CA SER A 40 -3.58 -6.56 -4.17
C SER A 40 -3.82 -5.17 -4.78
N ALA A 41 -5.03 -4.91 -5.32
CA ALA A 41 -5.39 -3.60 -5.83
C ALA A 41 -5.57 -2.56 -4.70
N CYS A 42 -6.05 -2.99 -3.54
CA CYS A 42 -6.23 -2.12 -2.37
C CYS A 42 -4.94 -1.87 -1.59
N SER A 43 -3.98 -2.82 -1.61
CA SER A 43 -2.70 -2.68 -0.93
C SER A 43 -1.79 -1.67 -1.61
N ASN A 44 -2.01 -1.40 -2.90
CA ASN A 44 -1.31 -0.36 -3.65
C ASN A 44 -2.10 0.95 -3.66
N PHE A 45 -1.53 2.00 -3.08
CA PHE A 45 -2.16 3.32 -2.99
C PHE A 45 -2.38 4.01 -4.33
N ARG A 46 -1.68 3.57 -5.39
CA ARG A 46 -1.78 4.13 -6.75
C ARG A 46 -2.90 3.53 -7.57
N THR A 47 -3.49 2.43 -7.13
CA THR A 47 -4.59 1.74 -7.82
C THR A 47 -5.91 1.99 -7.13
N LYS A 48 -6.94 2.31 -7.92
CA LYS A 48 -8.33 2.31 -7.46
C LYS A 48 -8.86 0.88 -7.55
N CYS A 49 -9.53 0.42 -6.49
CA CYS A 49 -10.20 -0.87 -6.49
C CYS A 49 -11.70 -0.63 -6.59
N ASP A 50 -12.34 -1.26 -7.58
CA ASP A 50 -13.79 -1.09 -7.79
C ASP A 50 -14.62 -2.05 -6.93
N LYS A 51 -13.99 -3.05 -6.30
CA LYS A 51 -14.65 -4.09 -5.48
C LYS A 51 -14.71 -3.74 -3.99
N HIS A 52 -13.84 -2.87 -3.50
CA HIS A 52 -13.70 -2.58 -2.09
C HIS A 52 -13.52 -1.08 -1.86
N GLN A 53 -13.96 -0.60 -0.71
CA GLN A 53 -13.84 0.80 -0.31
C GLN A 53 -12.99 0.93 0.96
N LYS A 54 -12.33 2.07 1.14
CA LYS A 54 -11.67 2.39 2.40
C LYS A 54 -12.71 2.92 3.37
N GLN A 55 -12.72 2.39 4.57
CA GLN A 55 -13.59 2.86 5.66
C GLN A 55 -12.87 2.69 6.99
N ARG A 56 -13.39 3.32 8.04
CA ARG A 56 -12.90 3.10 9.40
C ARG A 56 -13.33 1.71 9.88
N CYS A 57 -12.39 0.83 10.17
CA CYS A 57 -12.68 -0.48 10.74
C CYS A 57 -13.21 -0.32 12.18
N LYS A 58 -14.18 -1.13 12.59
CA LYS A 58 -14.71 -1.10 13.96
C LYS A 58 -13.78 -1.78 14.97
N ASP A 59 -13.01 -2.76 14.53
CA ASP A 59 -12.15 -3.55 15.41
C ASP A 59 -10.77 -2.90 15.59
N CYS A 60 -10.03 -2.69 14.50
CA CYS A 60 -8.70 -2.04 14.56
C CYS A 60 -8.73 -0.52 14.49
N GLN A 61 -9.88 0.11 14.27
CA GLN A 61 -10.05 1.58 14.18
C GLN A 61 -9.27 2.27 13.06
N ALA A 62 -8.51 1.53 12.24
CA ALA A 62 -7.76 2.06 11.13
C ALA A 62 -8.65 2.44 9.94
N TRP A 63 -8.23 3.48 9.21
CA TRP A 63 -8.82 3.82 7.91
C TRP A 63 -8.20 2.97 6.80
N VAL A 64 -8.82 1.83 6.50
CA VAL A 64 -8.25 0.78 5.65
C VAL A 64 -9.31 0.19 4.72
N SER A 65 -8.88 -0.52 3.66
CA SER A 65 -9.80 -1.22 2.76
C SER A 65 -10.70 -2.19 3.53
N THR A 66 -11.97 -2.31 3.15
CA THR A 66 -12.89 -3.32 3.70
C THR A 66 -12.33 -4.74 3.59
N GLN A 67 -11.45 -4.99 2.60
CA GLN A 67 -10.77 -6.26 2.42
C GLN A 67 -9.41 -6.28 3.14
N HIS A 68 -9.45 -6.33 4.47
CA HIS A 68 -8.29 -6.53 5.32
C HIS A 68 -8.54 -7.63 6.35
N ILE A 69 -7.46 -8.26 6.81
CA ILE A 69 -7.45 -9.16 7.95
C ILE A 69 -6.80 -8.47 9.15
N HIS A 70 -7.10 -8.93 10.35
CA HIS A 70 -6.42 -8.49 11.57
C HIS A 70 -5.33 -9.48 11.93
N ILE A 71 -4.11 -8.97 12.16
CA ILE A 71 -3.00 -9.74 12.71
C ILE A 71 -2.78 -9.26 14.13
N ASP A 72 -2.76 -10.21 15.06
CA ASP A 72 -2.47 -9.95 16.47
C ASP A 72 -1.00 -9.56 16.61
N TYR A 73 -0.74 -8.47 17.32
CA TYR A 73 0.62 -7.99 17.55
C TYR A 73 0.77 -7.42 18.95
N VAL A 74 1.97 -7.56 19.49
CA VAL A 74 2.36 -6.89 20.74
C VAL A 74 3.19 -5.64 20.37
N GLY A 75 2.83 -4.51 20.98
CA GLY A 75 3.50 -3.24 20.77
C GLY A 75 4.91 -3.21 21.34
N HIS A 76 5.74 -2.27 20.90
CA HIS A 76 7.08 -2.10 21.48
C HIS A 76 7.00 -1.60 22.93
N ALA A 77 5.96 -0.84 23.29
CA ALA A 77 5.73 -0.37 24.65
C ALA A 77 5.45 -1.54 25.61
N ASP A 78 4.54 -2.45 25.25
CA ASP A 78 4.21 -3.63 26.07
C ASP A 78 5.41 -4.58 26.22
N VAL A 79 6.24 -4.72 25.16
CA VAL A 79 7.49 -5.47 25.23
C VAL A 79 8.49 -4.81 26.18
N THR A 80 8.64 -3.48 26.11
CA THR A 80 9.50 -2.73 27.03
C THR A 80 9.03 -2.82 28.47
N GLU A 81 7.73 -2.72 28.71
CA GLU A 81 7.13 -2.89 30.04
C GLU A 81 7.46 -4.28 30.61
N ARG A 82 7.24 -5.35 29.82
CA ARG A 82 7.62 -6.72 30.18
C ARG A 82 9.11 -6.85 30.55
N PHE A 83 9.99 -6.17 29.82
CA PHE A 83 11.42 -6.17 30.13
C PHE A 83 11.70 -5.48 31.47
N LEU A 84 11.14 -4.28 31.68
CA LEU A 84 11.33 -3.50 32.91
C LEU A 84 10.78 -4.21 34.15
N GLU A 85 9.66 -4.91 34.03
CA GLU A 85 9.06 -5.68 35.13
C GLU A 85 9.96 -6.84 35.58
N ILE A 86 10.67 -7.49 34.65
CA ILE A 86 11.42 -8.72 34.92
C ILE A 86 12.89 -8.45 35.18
N ASP A 87 13.48 -7.53 34.41
CA ASP A 87 14.87 -7.09 34.52
C ASP A 87 14.94 -5.57 34.37
N PRO A 88 14.82 -4.80 35.46
CA PRO A 88 14.94 -3.34 35.43
C PRO A 88 16.28 -2.82 34.87
N PHE A 89 17.31 -3.66 34.80
CA PHE A 89 18.64 -3.32 34.29
C PHE A 89 18.88 -3.82 32.87
N TRP A 90 17.84 -4.30 32.17
CA TRP A 90 17.95 -4.68 30.78
C TRP A 90 18.51 -3.50 29.97
N ASN A 91 19.31 -3.81 28.97
CA ASN A 91 19.86 -2.79 28.10
C ASN A 91 20.03 -3.34 26.68
N TRP A 92 20.18 -2.44 25.72
CA TRP A 92 20.58 -2.80 24.37
C TRP A 92 21.64 -1.85 23.85
N GLU A 93 22.43 -2.34 22.89
CA GLU A 93 23.43 -1.55 22.17
C GLU A 93 23.38 -1.87 20.67
N PRO A 94 23.84 -0.94 19.81
CA PRO A 94 24.06 -1.24 18.40
C PRO A 94 25.02 -2.42 18.24
N PHE A 95 24.77 -3.28 17.26
CA PHE A 95 25.66 -4.42 17.00
C PHE A 95 27.05 -3.98 16.52
N ALA A 96 27.12 -2.83 15.85
CA ALA A 96 28.33 -2.16 15.41
C ALA A 96 28.12 -0.63 15.39
N LEU A 97 29.22 0.11 15.47
CA LEU A 97 29.25 1.56 15.29
C LEU A 97 29.89 1.90 13.93
N ASP A 98 29.55 3.05 13.37
CA ASP A 98 30.22 3.64 12.20
C ASP A 98 31.45 4.48 12.61
N GLU A 99 32.04 5.18 11.63
CA GLU A 99 33.25 6.00 11.82
C GLU A 99 33.00 7.21 12.75
N ASP A 100 31.75 7.68 12.86
CA ASP A 100 31.34 8.78 13.72
C ASP A 100 30.93 8.32 15.13
N GLY A 101 31.00 7.00 15.39
CA GLY A 101 30.58 6.41 16.65
C GLY A 101 29.06 6.28 16.80
N LEU A 102 28.30 6.42 15.71
CA LEU A 102 26.86 6.24 15.68
C LEU A 102 26.48 4.78 15.37
N PRO A 103 25.25 4.35 15.67
CA PRO A 103 24.78 3.01 15.32
C PRO A 103 24.95 2.74 13.81
N LYS A 104 25.68 1.68 13.46
CA LYS A 104 25.83 1.30 12.05
C LYS A 104 24.52 0.76 11.50
N LEU A 105 23.95 1.48 10.54
CA LEU A 105 22.70 1.13 9.88
C LEU A 105 22.95 0.29 8.63
N ASP A 106 21.97 -0.55 8.32
CA ASP A 106 21.82 -1.15 7.00
C ASP A 106 21.01 -0.16 6.14
N VAL A 107 21.54 0.21 4.98
CA VAL A 107 21.00 1.28 4.13
C VAL A 107 20.71 0.77 2.73
N ASP A 108 19.74 1.38 2.06
CA ASP A 108 19.52 1.15 0.62
C ASP A 108 20.56 1.87 -0.26
N ASP A 109 20.46 1.68 -1.57
CA ASP A 109 21.38 2.28 -2.56
C ASP A 109 21.38 3.82 -2.56
N LEU A 110 20.37 4.44 -1.95
CA LEU A 110 20.24 5.90 -1.82
C LEU A 110 20.68 6.40 -0.43
N GLY A 111 21.21 5.51 0.42
CA GLY A 111 21.65 5.83 1.78
C GLY A 111 20.51 5.92 2.80
N ASN A 112 19.29 5.51 2.47
CA ASN A 112 18.18 5.53 3.42
C ASN A 112 18.28 4.34 4.40
N PRO A 113 18.04 4.55 5.71
CA PRO A 113 18.00 3.47 6.68
C PRO A 113 16.89 2.45 6.38
N VAL A 114 17.26 1.17 6.27
CA VAL A 114 16.34 0.04 6.06
C VAL A 114 16.48 -1.05 7.10
N GLY A 115 17.57 -1.04 7.87
CA GLY A 115 17.82 -2.04 8.91
C GLY A 115 18.73 -1.57 10.03
N LEU A 116 18.60 -2.22 11.19
CA LEU A 116 19.46 -2.00 12.35
C LEU A 116 19.68 -3.33 13.09
N TRP A 117 20.94 -3.71 13.26
CA TRP A 117 21.30 -4.80 14.16
C TRP A 117 21.57 -4.27 15.56
N ILE A 118 21.05 -4.98 16.57
CA ILE A 118 21.26 -4.68 17.99
C ILE A 118 21.74 -5.91 18.76
N ARG A 119 22.32 -5.68 19.93
CA ARG A 119 22.49 -6.65 21.00
C ARG A 119 21.55 -6.26 22.14
N LEU A 120 20.62 -7.15 22.48
CA LEU A 120 19.75 -6.97 23.63
C LEU A 120 20.24 -7.87 24.76
N THR A 121 20.45 -7.29 25.94
CA THR A 121 20.86 -7.99 27.15
C THR A 121 19.71 -7.95 28.15
N ILE A 122 19.25 -9.14 28.54
CA ILE A 122 18.22 -9.35 29.56
C ILE A 122 18.73 -10.45 30.51
N LEU A 123 18.65 -10.22 31.82
CA LEU A 123 19.11 -11.10 32.89
C LEU A 123 20.57 -11.55 32.67
N GLY A 124 21.41 -10.63 32.19
CA GLY A 124 22.82 -10.88 31.88
C GLY A 124 23.09 -11.70 30.61
N VAL A 125 22.06 -12.10 29.85
CA VAL A 125 22.20 -12.85 28.60
C VAL A 125 21.98 -11.94 27.42
N THR A 126 22.97 -11.88 26.52
CA THR A 126 22.90 -11.07 25.30
C THR A 126 22.44 -11.89 24.10
N ARG A 127 21.46 -11.39 23.34
CA ARG A 127 20.98 -11.98 22.08
C ARG A 127 20.88 -10.93 20.97
N PRO A 128 21.20 -11.31 19.72
CA PRO A 128 21.11 -10.37 18.60
C PRO A 128 19.66 -10.11 18.19
N GLY A 129 19.36 -8.89 17.76
CA GLY A 129 18.10 -8.51 17.12
C GLY A 129 18.35 -7.78 15.82
N TYR A 130 17.39 -7.85 14.91
CA TYR A 130 17.38 -7.04 13.70
C TYR A 130 16.02 -6.37 13.57
N GLY A 131 16.02 -5.06 13.35
CA GLY A 131 14.85 -4.30 12.97
C GLY A 131 14.89 -3.98 11.49
N SER A 132 13.73 -3.94 10.85
CA SER A 132 13.62 -3.61 9.41
C SER A 132 12.51 -2.62 9.13
N CYS A 133 12.70 -1.77 8.13
CA CYS A 133 11.64 -0.91 7.61
C CYS A 133 11.80 -0.65 6.10
N PRO A 134 10.72 -0.25 5.40
CA PRO A 134 10.82 0.22 4.02
C PRO A 134 11.73 1.45 3.90
N ALA A 135 12.41 1.60 2.76
CA ALA A 135 13.30 2.73 2.47
C ALA A 135 12.65 4.12 2.63
N ASN A 136 11.34 4.23 2.38
CA ASN A 136 10.58 5.46 2.48
C ASN A 136 9.83 5.62 3.82
N GLN A 137 10.25 4.89 4.85
CA GLN A 137 9.60 4.91 6.16
C GLN A 137 9.82 6.26 6.86
N SER A 138 8.73 6.93 7.22
CA SER A 138 8.80 8.08 8.14
C SER A 138 9.26 7.62 9.52
N ASP A 139 10.15 8.38 10.16
CA ASP A 139 10.77 8.02 11.44
C ASP A 139 11.44 6.64 11.41
N ALA A 140 12.11 6.30 10.30
CA ALA A 140 12.76 5.01 10.06
C ALA A 140 13.55 4.50 11.29
N ILE A 141 14.40 5.34 11.88
CA ILE A 141 15.22 4.96 13.05
C ILE A 141 14.37 4.50 14.23
N LYS A 142 13.27 5.19 14.54
CA LYS A 142 12.35 4.80 15.64
C LYS A 142 11.68 3.46 15.35
N VAL A 143 11.27 3.26 14.10
CA VAL A 143 10.66 2.00 13.66
C VAL A 143 11.67 0.85 13.76
N LEU A 144 12.91 1.08 13.29
CA LEU A 144 13.99 0.10 13.35
C LEU A 144 14.32 -0.33 14.78
N ILE A 145 14.47 0.61 15.71
CA ILE A 145 14.74 0.30 17.12
C ILE A 145 13.58 -0.50 17.73
N GLY A 146 12.34 -0.04 17.54
CA GLY A 146 11.16 -0.72 18.07
C GLY A 146 10.98 -2.13 17.50
N ASP A 147 11.29 -2.33 16.22
CA ASP A 147 11.24 -3.63 15.57
C ASP A 147 12.39 -4.55 16.05
N ALA A 148 13.60 -4.02 16.17
CA ALA A 148 14.76 -4.75 16.64
C ALA A 148 14.58 -5.27 18.08
N LEU A 149 14.01 -4.45 18.98
CA LEU A 149 13.72 -4.84 20.37
C LEU A 149 12.71 -5.98 20.45
N ARG A 150 11.61 -5.91 19.69
CA ARG A 150 10.61 -6.98 19.65
C ARG A 150 11.21 -8.26 19.09
N ASN A 151 11.99 -8.17 18.02
CA ASN A 151 12.63 -9.33 17.39
C ASN A 151 13.71 -9.95 18.30
N ALA A 152 14.50 -9.14 19.00
CA ALA A 152 15.44 -9.64 20.00
C ALA A 152 14.69 -10.29 21.19
N GLY A 153 13.65 -9.63 21.70
CA GLY A 153 12.80 -10.11 22.80
C GLY A 153 12.18 -11.47 22.54
N GLN A 154 11.72 -11.73 21.31
CA GLN A 154 11.22 -13.05 20.91
C GLN A 154 12.22 -14.17 21.15
N ARG A 155 13.52 -13.91 21.06
CA ARG A 155 14.53 -14.94 21.33
C ARG A 155 14.48 -15.35 22.79
N PHE A 156 14.11 -14.46 23.71
CA PHE A 156 13.83 -14.79 25.11
C PHE A 156 12.42 -15.37 25.32
N GLY A 157 11.62 -15.44 24.26
CA GLY A 157 10.27 -16.00 24.20
C GLY A 157 9.16 -15.00 24.50
N VAL A 158 9.48 -13.70 24.54
CA VAL A 158 8.48 -12.63 24.65
C VAL A 158 7.57 -12.64 23.42
N ALA A 159 6.25 -12.64 23.67
CA ALA A 159 5.20 -12.61 22.65
C ALA A 159 5.26 -13.78 21.63
N LEU A 160 5.91 -14.89 21.97
CA LEU A 160 6.13 -16.00 21.02
C LEU A 160 4.82 -16.58 20.47
N ALA A 161 3.73 -16.56 21.26
CA ALA A 161 2.41 -17.02 20.83
C ALA A 161 1.86 -16.23 19.63
N GLN A 162 2.14 -14.93 19.52
CA GLN A 162 1.69 -14.08 18.41
C GLN A 162 2.49 -14.33 17.11
N TRP A 163 3.64 -14.99 17.22
CA TRP A 163 4.48 -15.38 16.08
C TRP A 163 4.23 -16.81 15.62
N GLN A 164 3.66 -17.64 16.49
CA GLN A 164 3.19 -18.97 16.16
C GLN A 164 1.87 -18.85 15.39
N LYS A 165 1.96 -18.57 14.09
CA LYS A 165 0.85 -18.85 13.16
C LYS A 165 0.85 -20.35 12.87
N GLY A 166 -0.21 -21.04 13.24
CA GLY A 166 -0.42 -22.42 12.85
C GLY A 166 -1.46 -23.11 13.72
N ASP A 167 -2.58 -23.47 13.10
CA ASP A 167 -3.07 -24.82 13.36
C ASP A 167 -1.99 -25.76 12.83
N ARG A 168 -1.35 -26.53 13.72
CA ARG A 168 -0.22 -27.43 13.36
C ARG A 168 -0.62 -28.46 12.30
N ASP A 169 -1.92 -28.62 12.09
CA ASP A 169 -2.52 -29.56 11.14
C ASP A 169 -2.65 -28.99 9.71
N ASN A 170 -2.36 -27.71 9.47
CA ASN A 170 -2.41 -27.11 8.12
C ASN A 170 -1.28 -26.08 7.82
N PRO A 171 -0.05 -26.54 7.60
CA PRO A 171 1.13 -25.68 7.36
C PRO A 171 1.08 -24.86 6.05
N ALA A 172 0.18 -25.17 5.11
CA ALA A 172 0.06 -24.44 3.85
C ALA A 172 -0.65 -23.08 3.97
N ALA A 173 -1.32 -22.81 5.10
CA ALA A 173 -1.99 -21.54 5.36
C ALA A 173 -1.04 -20.43 5.86
N GLU A 174 0.23 -20.74 6.09
CA GLU A 174 1.08 -19.98 7.01
C GLU A 174 1.69 -18.67 6.46
N ASN A 175 1.62 -18.35 5.16
CA ASN A 175 2.17 -17.07 4.67
C ASN A 175 1.50 -16.51 3.40
N PRO A 176 0.44 -15.68 3.52
CA PRO A 176 -0.08 -14.94 2.37
C PRO A 176 0.66 -13.62 2.09
N VAL A 177 1.16 -12.90 3.10
CA VAL A 177 1.82 -11.59 2.90
C VAL A 177 2.75 -11.25 4.06
N ALA A 178 3.95 -11.81 4.08
CA ALA A 178 5.07 -11.09 4.67
C ALA A 178 5.49 -10.07 3.61
N ASP A 179 5.12 -8.79 3.79
CA ASP A 179 5.77 -7.72 3.03
C ASP A 179 7.22 -7.67 3.53
N ALA A 180 8.05 -8.48 2.88
CA ALA A 180 9.49 -8.31 2.90
C ALA A 180 9.74 -6.97 2.21
N GLY A 181 9.65 -5.89 2.98
CA GLY A 181 10.17 -4.58 2.59
C GLY A 181 11.49 -4.85 1.91
N ARG A 182 11.57 -4.45 0.63
CA ARG A 182 12.60 -4.82 -0.35
C ARG A 182 13.92 -5.14 0.34
N ARG A 183 14.16 -6.41 0.64
CA ARG A 183 15.41 -6.82 1.29
C ARG A 183 16.53 -6.45 0.34
N ALA A 184 17.43 -5.56 0.77
CA ALA A 184 18.72 -5.42 0.13
C ALA A 184 19.37 -6.81 0.09
N ALA A 185 19.88 -7.20 -1.08
CA ALA A 185 20.55 -8.49 -1.21
C ALA A 185 21.77 -8.51 -0.26
N PRO A 186 22.09 -9.64 0.39
CA PRO A 186 23.25 -9.74 1.27
C PRO A 186 24.54 -9.32 0.55
N ALA A 187 25.49 -8.69 1.26
CA ALA A 187 26.70 -8.09 0.67
C ALA A 187 27.51 -9.03 -0.27
N ARG A 188 27.52 -10.34 -0.01
CA ARG A 188 28.13 -11.34 -0.91
C ARG A 188 27.42 -11.45 -2.26
N GLN A 189 26.09 -11.34 -2.24
CA GLN A 189 25.26 -11.37 -3.44
C GLN A 189 25.37 -10.05 -4.21
N GLN A 190 25.52 -8.91 -3.52
CA GLN A 190 25.86 -7.62 -4.16
C GLN A 190 27.24 -7.66 -4.83
N ALA A 191 28.26 -8.21 -4.16
CA ALA A 191 29.59 -8.35 -4.74
C ALA A 191 29.61 -9.30 -5.95
N ALA A 192 28.84 -10.40 -5.89
CA ALA A 192 28.70 -11.33 -7.02
C ALA A 192 27.94 -10.69 -8.20
N ASP A 193 26.92 -9.88 -7.92
CA ASP A 193 26.17 -9.15 -8.95
C ASP A 193 27.00 -8.05 -9.61
N ALA A 194 27.79 -7.30 -8.83
CA ALA A 194 28.72 -6.28 -9.32
C ALA A 194 29.85 -6.86 -10.19
N ALA A 195 30.19 -8.14 -10.00
CA ALA A 195 31.18 -8.84 -10.82
C ALA A 195 30.65 -9.30 -12.19
N VAL A 196 29.34 -9.20 -12.44
CA VAL A 196 28.75 -9.55 -13.73
C VAL A 196 29.13 -8.49 -14.76
N VAL A 197 29.85 -8.89 -15.79
CA VAL A 197 30.15 -8.05 -16.95
C VAL A 197 28.91 -7.95 -17.82
N VAL A 198 28.44 -6.73 -18.07
CA VAL A 198 27.26 -6.47 -18.89
C VAL A 198 27.56 -6.75 -20.36
N ASP A 199 26.72 -7.59 -20.98
CA ASP A 199 26.73 -7.85 -22.42
C ASP A 199 26.01 -6.70 -23.15
N GLU A 200 26.79 -5.70 -23.54
CA GLU A 200 26.29 -4.51 -24.27
C GLU A 200 25.60 -4.86 -25.60
N THR A 201 26.01 -5.95 -26.25
CA THR A 201 25.38 -6.36 -27.51
C THR A 201 23.97 -6.91 -27.27
N TRP A 202 23.78 -7.65 -26.19
CA TRP A 202 22.47 -8.11 -25.76
C TRP A 202 21.58 -6.93 -25.32
N VAL A 203 22.13 -5.97 -24.56
CA VAL A 203 21.40 -4.77 -24.13
C VAL A 203 20.91 -3.95 -25.32
N ALA A 204 21.79 -3.68 -26.29
CA ALA A 204 21.40 -2.92 -27.49
C ALA A 204 20.34 -3.65 -28.32
N GLY A 205 20.46 -4.98 -28.47
CA GLY A 205 19.46 -5.80 -29.14
C GLY A 205 18.12 -5.84 -28.39
N PHE A 206 18.14 -5.86 -27.06
CA PHE A 206 16.94 -5.75 -26.23
C PHE A 206 16.23 -4.41 -26.43
N GLU A 207 16.97 -3.30 -26.34
CA GLU A 207 16.41 -1.95 -26.49
C GLU A 207 15.82 -1.73 -27.89
N ALA A 208 16.48 -2.23 -28.94
CA ALA A 208 15.97 -2.17 -30.31
C ALA A 208 14.65 -2.95 -30.47
N ARG A 209 14.53 -4.13 -29.86
CA ARG A 209 13.27 -4.91 -29.87
C ARG A 209 12.18 -4.19 -29.07
N LEU A 210 12.51 -3.60 -27.92
CA LEU A 210 11.56 -2.89 -27.06
C LEU A 210 11.01 -1.64 -27.76
N ALA A 211 11.85 -0.91 -28.49
CA ALA A 211 11.42 0.24 -29.29
C ALA A 211 10.33 -0.13 -30.32
N ASN A 212 10.40 -1.35 -30.86
CA ASN A 212 9.44 -1.89 -31.83
C ASN A 212 8.29 -2.69 -31.17
N ALA A 213 8.20 -2.70 -29.84
CA ALA A 213 7.15 -3.42 -29.12
C ALA A 213 5.76 -2.80 -29.36
N THR A 214 4.75 -3.67 -29.34
CA THR A 214 3.32 -3.36 -29.43
C THR A 214 2.66 -3.61 -28.08
N LEU A 215 1.41 -3.15 -27.92
CA LEU A 215 0.67 -3.34 -26.67
C LEU A 215 0.52 -4.82 -26.30
N ASP A 216 0.40 -5.71 -27.30
CA ASP A 216 0.19 -7.14 -27.10
C ASP A 216 1.46 -7.87 -26.61
N ASN A 217 2.65 -7.37 -26.96
CA ASN A 217 3.90 -8.08 -26.70
C ASN A 217 4.82 -7.40 -25.67
N VAL A 218 4.58 -6.14 -25.32
CA VAL A 218 5.44 -5.38 -24.38
C VAL A 218 5.53 -6.05 -23.00
N GLY A 219 4.50 -6.78 -22.57
CA GLY A 219 4.49 -7.54 -21.32
C GLY A 219 5.55 -8.65 -21.26
N GLY A 220 5.94 -9.21 -22.42
CA GLY A 220 6.93 -10.28 -22.51
C GLY A 220 8.36 -9.83 -22.18
N PHE A 221 8.67 -8.54 -22.40
CA PHE A 221 10.02 -8.00 -22.19
C PHE A 221 10.48 -8.04 -20.73
N ARG A 222 9.55 -8.12 -19.76
CA ARG A 222 9.91 -8.35 -18.37
C ARG A 222 10.60 -9.70 -18.18
N GLN A 223 10.11 -10.74 -18.88
CA GLN A 223 10.69 -12.07 -18.80
C GLN A 223 12.08 -12.10 -19.45
N ASP A 224 12.27 -11.40 -20.57
CA ASP A 224 13.57 -11.25 -21.22
C ASP A 224 14.63 -10.63 -20.29
N VAL A 225 14.27 -9.61 -19.50
CA VAL A 225 15.21 -9.04 -18.50
C VAL A 225 15.55 -10.06 -17.42
N ILE A 226 14.57 -10.81 -16.93
CA ILE A 226 14.80 -11.87 -15.94
C ILE A 226 15.71 -12.96 -16.50
N ASP A 227 15.53 -13.35 -17.76
CA ASP A 227 16.35 -14.37 -18.42
C ASP A 227 17.77 -13.85 -18.71
N GLY A 228 17.93 -12.56 -19.00
CA GLY A 228 19.23 -11.88 -19.06
C GLY A 228 19.99 -11.95 -17.73
N MET A 229 19.31 -11.71 -16.60
CA MET A 229 19.92 -11.86 -15.27
C MET A 229 20.28 -13.32 -14.97
N ARG A 230 19.39 -14.27 -15.26
CA ARG A 230 19.62 -15.72 -15.01
C ARG A 230 20.78 -16.26 -15.81
N SER A 231 20.98 -15.74 -17.03
CA SER A 231 22.10 -16.10 -17.90
C SER A 231 23.36 -15.26 -17.64
N GLN A 232 23.37 -14.44 -16.59
CA GLN A 232 24.48 -13.57 -16.21
C GLN A 232 24.96 -12.64 -17.35
N ARG A 233 24.04 -12.23 -18.22
CA ARG A 233 24.32 -11.25 -19.30
C ARG A 233 24.23 -9.81 -18.83
N ILE A 234 23.49 -9.57 -17.74
CA ILE A 234 23.30 -8.25 -17.15
C ILE A 234 23.33 -8.38 -15.63
N ASN A 235 23.81 -7.33 -14.97
CA ASN A 235 23.74 -7.18 -13.52
C ASN A 235 22.38 -6.59 -13.08
N SER A 236 22.15 -6.52 -11.77
CA SER A 236 20.89 -6.03 -11.20
C SER A 236 20.65 -4.55 -11.48
N GLU A 237 21.72 -3.73 -11.57
CA GLU A 237 21.62 -2.32 -11.93
C GLU A 237 21.06 -2.14 -13.35
N THR A 238 21.65 -2.85 -14.32
CA THR A 238 21.21 -2.82 -15.72
C THR A 238 19.80 -3.40 -15.85
N ALA A 239 19.48 -4.48 -15.13
CA ALA A 239 18.15 -5.05 -15.11
C ALA A 239 17.10 -4.06 -14.59
N ASN A 240 17.40 -3.32 -13.51
CA ASN A 240 16.51 -2.29 -12.98
C ASN A 240 16.28 -1.16 -13.99
N ARG A 241 17.33 -0.70 -14.67
CA ARG A 241 17.24 0.29 -15.76
C ARG A 241 16.32 -0.21 -16.88
N LEU A 242 16.54 -1.43 -17.38
CA LEU A 242 15.75 -2.01 -18.47
C LEU A 242 14.29 -2.23 -18.07
N LEU A 243 14.02 -2.69 -16.84
CA LEU A 243 12.64 -2.82 -16.33
C LEU A 243 11.93 -1.48 -16.25
N ALA A 244 12.64 -0.41 -15.89
CA ALA A 244 12.08 0.94 -15.92
C ALA A 244 11.73 1.35 -17.37
N THR A 245 12.61 1.09 -18.33
CA THR A 245 12.36 1.37 -19.76
C THR A 245 11.16 0.57 -20.30
N VAL A 246 11.05 -0.72 -19.96
CA VAL A 246 9.89 -1.56 -20.34
C VAL A 246 8.59 -0.96 -19.82
N LYS A 247 8.59 -0.53 -18.56
CA LYS A 247 7.42 0.10 -17.95
C LYS A 247 7.06 1.39 -18.68
N THR A 248 8.02 2.28 -18.94
CA THR A 248 7.79 3.52 -19.68
C THR A 248 7.18 3.23 -21.05
N ARG A 249 7.71 2.25 -21.79
CA ARG A 249 7.20 1.86 -23.10
C ARG A 249 5.77 1.31 -23.02
N ALA A 250 5.47 0.48 -22.02
CA ALA A 250 4.12 -0.03 -21.80
C ALA A 250 3.13 1.10 -21.49
N ASP A 251 3.52 2.06 -20.65
CA ASP A 251 2.71 3.23 -20.29
C ASP A 251 2.45 4.11 -21.54
N GLU A 252 3.46 4.30 -22.42
CA GLU A 252 3.32 5.01 -23.69
C GLU A 252 2.35 4.32 -24.65
N LEU A 253 2.50 3.01 -24.86
CA LEU A 253 1.63 2.20 -25.72
C LEU A 253 0.19 2.19 -25.20
N GLU A 254 0.02 2.05 -23.88
CA GLU A 254 -1.29 2.10 -23.24
C GLU A 254 -1.92 3.49 -23.41
N LYS A 255 -1.15 4.57 -23.25
CA LYS A 255 -1.63 5.94 -23.48
C LYS A 255 -2.03 6.15 -24.95
N ALA A 256 -1.23 5.66 -25.90
CA ALA A 256 -1.53 5.75 -27.32
C ALA A 256 -2.80 4.96 -27.71
N SER A 257 -3.03 3.80 -27.08
CA SER A 257 -4.26 3.01 -27.30
C SER A 257 -5.52 3.68 -26.78
N ARG A 258 -5.39 4.66 -25.87
CA ARG A 258 -6.49 5.39 -25.26
C ARG A 258 -6.80 6.71 -25.97
N VAL A 259 -6.26 6.97 -27.15
CA VAL A 259 -6.67 8.12 -27.95
C VAL A 259 -8.02 7.81 -28.61
N LEU A 260 -9.02 8.63 -28.32
CA LEU A 260 -10.37 8.50 -28.88
C LEU A 260 -10.38 8.81 -30.38
N PRO A 261 -11.39 8.38 -31.16
CA PRO A 261 -11.48 8.67 -32.59
C PRO A 261 -11.43 10.16 -32.96
N ASN A 262 -11.81 11.03 -32.02
CA ASN A 262 -11.72 12.49 -32.14
C ASN A 262 -10.31 13.05 -31.84
N GLY A 263 -9.29 12.19 -31.66
CA GLY A 263 -7.92 12.57 -31.36
C GLY A 263 -7.67 13.01 -29.92
N LEU A 264 -8.70 12.98 -29.04
CA LEU A 264 -8.57 13.40 -27.66
C LEU A 264 -8.09 12.26 -26.75
N PRO A 265 -7.36 12.56 -25.66
CA PRO A 265 -6.99 11.56 -24.66
C PRO A 265 -8.25 10.99 -24.01
N GLY A 266 -8.37 9.66 -23.97
CA GLY A 266 -9.49 8.92 -23.40
C GLY A 266 -9.18 8.26 -22.06
N ASN A 267 -10.22 8.12 -21.25
CA ASN A 267 -10.24 7.31 -20.05
C ASN A 267 -10.60 5.84 -20.41
N LYS A 268 -10.42 4.92 -19.45
CA LYS A 268 -10.77 3.50 -19.65
C LYS A 268 -12.27 3.26 -19.91
N ASP A 269 -13.13 4.18 -19.47
CA ASP A 269 -14.58 4.13 -19.69
C ASP A 269 -15.00 4.73 -21.06
N GLY A 270 -14.04 5.10 -21.91
CA GLY A 270 -14.30 5.73 -23.21
C GLY A 270 -14.63 7.22 -23.14
N SER A 271 -14.66 7.83 -21.95
CA SER A 271 -14.86 9.27 -21.79
C SER A 271 -13.57 10.05 -22.07
N VAL A 272 -13.70 11.35 -22.37
CA VAL A 272 -12.53 12.23 -22.57
C VAL A 272 -11.81 12.47 -21.23
N SER A 273 -10.50 12.25 -21.21
CA SER A 273 -9.62 12.53 -20.07
C SER A 273 -9.39 14.05 -19.93
N ARG A 274 -10.39 14.75 -19.37
CA ARG A 274 -10.42 16.21 -19.18
C ARG A 274 -9.21 16.79 -18.44
N SER A 275 -8.56 16.00 -17.58
CA SER A 275 -7.35 16.41 -16.83
C SER A 275 -6.10 16.58 -17.69
N GLN A 276 -6.11 16.06 -18.92
CA GLN A 276 -5.00 16.16 -19.88
C GLN A 276 -5.22 17.24 -20.95
N LEU A 277 -6.30 18.03 -20.86
CA LEU A 277 -6.64 19.08 -21.81
C LEU A 277 -6.53 20.46 -21.15
N THR A 278 -6.10 21.47 -21.93
CA THR A 278 -6.17 22.88 -21.51
C THR A 278 -7.61 23.39 -21.54
N GLU A 279 -7.86 24.57 -20.95
CA GLU A 279 -9.20 25.14 -20.96
C GLU A 279 -9.67 25.52 -22.37
N GLU A 280 -8.76 25.99 -23.23
CA GLU A 280 -9.04 26.28 -24.64
C GLU A 280 -9.40 24.99 -25.39
N GLN A 281 -8.69 23.89 -25.13
CA GLN A 281 -8.98 22.60 -25.75
C GLN A 281 -10.31 22.03 -25.26
N LEU A 282 -10.66 22.18 -23.99
CA LEU A 282 -11.96 21.77 -23.46
C LEU A 282 -13.10 22.55 -24.16
N ALA A 283 -12.97 23.88 -24.22
CA ALA A 283 -13.98 24.73 -24.86
C ALA A 283 -14.12 24.43 -26.36
N ALA A 284 -13.00 24.27 -27.08
CA ALA A 284 -13.00 23.94 -28.51
C ALA A 284 -13.67 22.59 -28.83
N ASN A 285 -13.67 21.66 -27.88
CA ASN A 285 -14.29 20.34 -28.02
C ASN A 285 -15.69 20.25 -27.36
N GLY A 286 -16.31 21.39 -27.02
CA GLY A 286 -17.66 21.43 -26.44
C GLY A 286 -17.75 20.86 -25.02
N LEU A 287 -16.63 20.74 -24.32
CA LEU A 287 -16.55 20.26 -22.96
C LEU A 287 -16.58 21.44 -21.98
N MET A 288 -17.34 21.31 -20.87
CA MET A 288 -17.39 22.38 -19.85
C MET A 288 -15.98 22.72 -19.35
N THR A 289 -15.63 24.00 -19.18
CA THR A 289 -14.37 24.43 -18.54
C THR A 289 -14.42 24.18 -17.02
N LYS A 290 -13.30 24.39 -16.31
CA LYS A 290 -13.27 24.21 -14.85
C LYS A 290 -14.24 25.15 -14.14
N ASP A 291 -14.32 26.41 -14.58
CA ASP A 291 -15.24 27.40 -14.02
C ASP A 291 -16.70 27.03 -14.30
N GLN A 292 -17.00 26.52 -15.49
CA GLN A 292 -18.34 26.04 -15.83
C GLN A 292 -18.74 24.81 -15.00
N VAL A 293 -17.83 23.86 -14.77
CA VAL A 293 -18.09 22.72 -13.87
C VAL A 293 -18.29 23.19 -12.44
N LYS A 294 -17.51 24.16 -11.97
CA LYS A 294 -17.67 24.74 -10.62
C LYS A 294 -19.03 25.42 -10.47
N ALA A 295 -19.47 26.16 -11.49
CA ALA A 295 -20.79 26.77 -11.52
C ALA A 295 -21.91 25.70 -11.56
N HIS A 296 -21.75 24.66 -12.37
CA HIS A 296 -22.69 23.54 -12.44
C HIS A 296 -22.82 22.81 -11.10
N ASN A 297 -21.71 22.42 -10.47
CA ASN A 297 -21.71 21.75 -9.17
C ASN A 297 -22.22 22.66 -8.04
N LYS A 298 -22.09 23.99 -8.18
CA LYS A 298 -22.72 24.93 -7.26
C LYS A 298 -24.24 24.92 -7.44
N LEU A 299 -24.72 25.05 -8.68
CA LEU A 299 -26.14 25.02 -9.01
C LEU A 299 -26.79 23.70 -8.58
N GLU A 300 -26.14 22.57 -8.83
CA GLU A 300 -26.59 21.25 -8.40
C GLU A 300 -26.72 21.17 -6.88
N ARG A 301 -25.70 21.63 -6.13
CA ARG A 301 -25.77 21.71 -4.67
C ARG A 301 -26.87 22.64 -4.19
N ASP A 302 -27.03 23.82 -4.78
CA ASP A 302 -28.06 24.78 -4.39
C ASP A 302 -29.47 24.21 -4.66
N THR A 303 -29.62 23.37 -5.68
CA THR A 303 -30.89 22.74 -6.07
C THR A 303 -31.19 21.48 -5.25
N ILE A 304 -30.19 20.67 -4.92
CA ILE A 304 -30.36 19.41 -4.18
C ILE A 304 -30.33 19.63 -2.65
N ALA A 305 -29.50 20.55 -2.15
CA ALA A 305 -29.39 20.84 -0.71
C ALA A 305 -30.57 21.67 -0.19
N SER A 306 -31.32 22.34 -1.07
CA SER A 306 -32.61 22.93 -0.76
C SER A 306 -33.70 22.22 -1.55
N PRO A 307 -34.22 21.07 -1.09
CA PRO A 307 -35.54 20.66 -1.53
C PRO A 307 -36.47 21.74 -0.99
N ARG A 308 -36.77 22.77 -1.79
CA ARG A 308 -37.95 23.59 -1.52
C ARG A 308 -39.07 22.58 -1.37
N LYS A 309 -39.58 22.40 -0.13
CA LYS A 309 -40.79 21.62 0.07
C LYS A 309 -41.78 22.18 -0.93
N ALA A 310 -42.32 21.34 -1.81
CA ALA A 310 -43.42 21.76 -2.65
C ALA A 310 -44.51 22.25 -1.69
N GLU A 311 -44.65 23.57 -1.59
CA GLU A 311 -45.74 24.17 -0.84
C GLU A 311 -47.01 23.78 -1.58
N ARG A 312 -47.89 23.09 -0.87
CA ARG A 312 -49.21 22.77 -1.40
C ARG A 312 -49.93 24.11 -1.50
N LEU A 313 -50.16 24.57 -2.72
CA LEU A 313 -50.91 25.80 -2.95
C LEU A 313 -52.36 25.55 -2.49
N ASP A 314 -52.85 26.38 -1.58
CA ASP A 314 -54.23 26.30 -1.07
C ASP A 314 -55.27 26.74 -2.12
N ALA A 315 -54.83 27.40 -3.18
CA ALA A 315 -55.61 27.76 -4.35
C ALA A 315 -54.74 27.72 -5.62
N VAL A 316 -55.36 27.46 -6.76
CA VAL A 316 -54.70 27.60 -8.07
C VAL A 316 -54.33 29.07 -8.28
N PRO A 317 -53.08 29.41 -8.61
CA PRO A 317 -52.68 30.79 -8.88
C PRO A 317 -53.45 31.39 -10.06
N GLU A 318 -54.00 32.59 -9.89
CA GLU A 318 -54.64 33.32 -10.99
C GLU A 318 -53.61 33.67 -12.08
N GLY A 319 -53.95 33.38 -13.33
CA GLY A 319 -53.11 33.68 -14.49
C GLY A 319 -52.20 32.54 -14.94
N GLU A 320 -52.31 31.33 -14.38
CA GLU A 320 -51.59 30.19 -14.95
C GLU A 320 -52.13 29.83 -16.35
N PRO A 321 -51.24 29.64 -17.34
CA PRO A 321 -51.64 29.33 -18.73
C PRO A 321 -52.40 27.99 -18.86
N TRP A 322 -52.36 27.17 -17.82
CA TRP A 322 -53.03 25.87 -17.77
C TRP A 322 -54.43 25.90 -17.15
N THR A 323 -54.82 27.00 -16.50
CA THR A 323 -56.11 27.15 -15.81
C THR A 323 -56.96 28.32 -16.30
N ALA A 324 -56.49 29.07 -17.30
CA ALA A 324 -57.36 29.89 -18.12
C ALA A 324 -58.49 29.01 -18.70
N GLU A 325 -59.73 29.50 -18.69
CA GLU A 325 -60.84 28.84 -19.38
C GLU A 325 -60.38 28.57 -20.81
N LYS A 326 -60.19 27.29 -21.14
CA LYS A 326 -59.94 26.90 -22.53
C LYS A 326 -61.18 27.33 -23.29
N ASP A 327 -61.05 28.34 -24.13
CA ASP A 327 -62.00 28.60 -25.21
C ASP A 327 -62.37 27.23 -25.80
N GLN A 328 -63.67 26.92 -25.80
CA GLN A 328 -64.23 25.62 -26.20
C GLN A 328 -64.01 25.30 -27.71
N ALA A 329 -63.07 25.96 -28.36
CA ALA A 329 -62.66 25.73 -29.74
C ALA A 329 -61.89 24.41 -29.95
N TRP A 330 -61.46 23.72 -28.89
CA TRP A 330 -60.75 22.44 -28.97
C TRP A 330 -61.65 21.19 -28.80
N LEU A 331 -62.96 21.32 -28.94
CA LEU A 331 -63.86 20.18 -29.20
C LEU A 331 -64.39 20.35 -30.62
N GLY A 332 -63.70 19.71 -31.56
CA GLY A 332 -63.92 19.83 -32.99
C GLY A 332 -65.38 19.65 -33.42
N SER A 333 -65.89 20.65 -34.12
CA SER A 333 -66.94 20.48 -35.10
C SER A 333 -66.36 19.75 -36.31
N ASP A 334 -66.29 18.42 -36.24
CA ASP A 334 -66.10 17.60 -37.44
C ASP A 334 -66.96 16.34 -37.31
N LYS A 335 -68.24 16.51 -37.67
CA LYS A 335 -69.15 15.43 -38.07
C LYS A 335 -69.94 15.88 -39.30
N SER A 336 -69.29 15.85 -40.45
CA SER A 336 -69.95 15.75 -41.75
C SER A 336 -69.33 14.58 -42.52
N GLY A 337 -69.80 13.37 -42.20
CA GLY A 337 -69.43 12.13 -42.88
C GLY A 337 -70.66 11.23 -43.02
N GLY A 338 -71.37 11.43 -44.14
CA GLY A 338 -72.25 10.51 -44.89
C GLY A 338 -73.10 9.47 -44.15
N ASP A 339 -74.43 9.61 -44.25
CA ASP A 339 -75.37 8.49 -44.20
C ASP A 339 -75.34 7.70 -45.52
N PRO A 340 -75.35 6.35 -45.49
CA PRO A 340 -75.68 5.53 -46.64
C PRO A 340 -77.20 5.29 -46.74
N ALA A 341 -77.74 5.49 -47.95
CA ALA A 341 -79.03 4.95 -48.38
C ALA A 341 -78.81 3.78 -49.33
#